data_AF-A0A7J7IN48-F1
#
_entry.id   AF-A0A7J7IN48-F1
#
_cell.length_a   1.000
_cell.length_b   1.000
_cell.length_c   1.000
_cell.angle_alpha   90.00
_cell.angle_beta   90.00
_cell.angle_gamma   90.00
#
_symmetry.space_group_name_H-M   'P 1'
#
loop_
_entity.id
_entity.type
_entity.pdbx_description
1 polymer ?
#
loop_
_entity_poly.entity_id
_entity_poly.type
_entity_poly.pdbx_seq_one_letter_code
_entity_poly.pdbx_strand_id
1 'polypeptide(L)'
;MISALTPLVRTRDSAGSLPPTTLPASAPWRSGKVPSVLLIQRALEEAWSCGFDPESTWIGAIDAAALLRFWGIEARLVDSDPRQSAQRCGPHPAILAWIWDYFEKRCVRASGCVACRIDAATEPASRGDTEVERATTMTGKGREPIPPLFLQYAGHSMTVIGAELNTALEEVQLVILDPNRRRHAGRLHLDLRSLWDLQAPQYQVLYVAESIFWDERTPIAYRQTLTSSRLA
;
A
#
# COMPACT_ATOMS: atom_id res chain seq x y z
N MET A 1 17.55 0.99 54.59
CA MET A 1 16.14 1.23 54.23
C MET A 1 16.09 1.81 52.84
N ILE A 2 15.69 1.02 51.84
CA ILE A 2 14.94 1.41 50.63
C ILE A 2 14.49 0.10 49.98
N SER A 3 13.21 0.07 49.66
CA SER A 3 12.37 -1.07 49.31
C SER A 3 12.70 -1.65 47.94
N ALA A 4 12.81 -2.98 47.85
CA ALA A 4 12.70 -3.71 46.61
C ALA A 4 11.22 -3.81 46.22
N LEU A 5 10.87 -3.43 44.98
CA LEU A 5 9.58 -3.72 44.38
C LEU A 5 9.81 -4.55 43.11
N THR A 6 9.34 -5.78 43.20
CA THR A 6 9.25 -6.86 42.22
C THR A 6 8.40 -6.44 41.00
N PRO A 7 8.69 -6.95 39.79
CA PRO A 7 7.87 -6.65 38.62
C PRO A 7 6.51 -7.36 38.73
N LEU A 8 5.43 -6.59 38.55
CA LEU A 8 4.07 -7.12 38.44
C LEU A 8 3.91 -7.84 37.09
N VAL A 9 4.14 -9.15 37.12
CA VAL A 9 3.54 -10.10 36.18
C VAL A 9 2.02 -9.97 36.33
N ARG A 10 1.35 -9.37 35.35
CA ARG A 10 -0.12 -9.46 35.26
C ARG A 10 -0.49 -10.86 34.81
N THR A 11 -1.04 -11.61 35.74
CA THR A 11 -1.70 -12.90 35.54
C THR A 11 -2.84 -12.77 34.54
N ARG A 12 -2.95 -13.77 33.67
CA ARG A 12 -4.09 -14.05 32.79
C ARG A 12 -5.41 -13.90 33.56
N ASP A 13 -6.17 -12.86 33.25
CA ASP A 13 -7.62 -12.95 33.39
C ASP A 13 -8.16 -13.71 32.18
N SER A 14 -8.92 -14.75 32.49
CA SER A 14 -9.53 -15.65 31.56
C SER A 14 -10.61 -14.90 30.79
N ALA A 15 -10.26 -14.33 29.64
CA ALA A 15 -11.26 -13.85 28.69
C ALA A 15 -12.05 -15.07 28.22
N GLY A 16 -13.31 -15.13 28.63
CA GLY A 16 -14.26 -16.09 28.09
C GLY A 16 -14.21 -16.05 26.58
N SER A 17 -14.11 -17.23 25.97
CA SER A 17 -14.23 -17.44 24.54
C SER A 17 -15.49 -16.72 24.02
N LEU A 18 -15.29 -15.63 23.28
CA LEU A 18 -16.37 -15.04 22.49
C LEU A 18 -16.87 -16.10 21.49
N PRO A 19 -18.19 -16.23 21.29
CA PRO A 19 -18.73 -17.19 20.35
C PRO A 19 -18.24 -16.87 18.92
N PRO A 20 -17.98 -17.88 18.08
CA PRO A 20 -17.50 -17.67 16.72
C PRO A 20 -18.67 -17.29 15.80
N THR A 21 -19.35 -16.16 16.02
CA THR A 21 -20.43 -15.72 15.10
C THR A 21 -20.83 -14.24 15.19
N THR A 22 -20.02 -13.35 15.76
CA THR A 22 -20.21 -11.92 15.51
C THR A 22 -19.42 -11.54 14.27
N LEU A 23 -20.15 -11.26 13.18
CA LEU A 23 -19.63 -10.58 12.00
C LEU A 23 -18.75 -9.39 12.43
N PRO A 24 -17.64 -9.10 11.72
CA PRO A 24 -16.76 -8.00 12.08
C PRO A 24 -17.57 -6.71 12.19
N ALA A 25 -17.23 -5.85 13.15
CA ALA A 25 -17.79 -4.50 13.24
C ALA A 25 -17.87 -3.91 11.82
N SER A 26 -19.08 -3.56 11.37
CA SER A 26 -19.40 -3.29 9.96
C SER A 26 -18.25 -2.56 9.27
N ALA A 27 -17.62 -3.21 8.29
CA ALA A 27 -16.37 -2.70 7.72
C ALA A 27 -16.56 -1.23 7.29
N PRO A 28 -15.85 -0.26 7.89
CA PRO A 28 -16.25 1.15 7.86
C PRO A 28 -16.26 1.73 6.45
N TRP A 29 -15.47 1.15 5.54
CA TRP A 29 -15.47 1.49 4.11
C TRP A 29 -16.82 1.26 3.41
N ARG A 30 -17.68 0.36 3.92
CA ARG A 30 -19.05 0.16 3.39
C ARG A 30 -19.93 1.42 3.53
N SER A 31 -19.61 2.29 4.49
CA SER A 31 -20.30 3.56 4.68
C SER A 31 -19.72 4.70 3.83
N GLY A 32 -18.64 4.44 3.07
CA GLY A 32 -17.90 5.46 2.32
C GLY A 32 -17.10 6.45 3.19
N LYS A 33 -17.04 6.24 4.51
CA LYS A 33 -16.31 7.10 5.44
C LYS A 33 -14.92 6.53 5.73
N VAL A 34 -13.93 7.41 5.81
CA VAL A 34 -12.58 7.07 6.29
C VAL A 34 -12.65 6.86 7.81
N PRO A 35 -12.21 5.70 8.34
CA PRO A 35 -12.20 5.44 9.77
C PRO A 35 -11.20 6.33 10.51
N SER A 36 -11.48 6.63 11.78
CA SER A 36 -10.52 7.32 12.65
C SER A 36 -9.36 6.40 13.03
N VAL A 37 -8.23 6.97 13.44
CA VAL A 37 -7.06 6.21 13.93
C VAL A 37 -7.45 5.26 15.07
N LEU A 38 -8.29 5.70 16.00
CA LEU A 38 -8.75 4.86 17.11
C LEU A 38 -9.60 3.67 16.64
N LEU A 39 -10.43 3.86 15.59
CA LEU A 39 -11.21 2.76 15.03
C LEU A 39 -10.30 1.77 14.29
N ILE A 40 -9.29 2.25 13.59
CA ILE A 40 -8.26 1.42 12.94
C ILE A 40 -7.55 0.57 13.99
N GLN A 41 -7.10 1.16 15.10
CA GLN A 41 -6.41 0.46 16.19
C GLN A 41 -7.28 -0.65 16.79
N ARG A 42 -8.54 -0.36 17.14
CA ARG A 42 -9.47 -1.36 17.69
C ARG A 42 -9.75 -2.50 16.72
N ALA A 43 -10.00 -2.18 15.46
CA ALA A 43 -10.27 -3.20 14.45
C ALA A 43 -9.06 -4.10 14.18
N LEU A 44 -7.84 -3.57 14.32
CA LEU A 44 -6.62 -4.35 14.21
C LEU A 44 -6.42 -5.28 15.43
N GLU A 45 -6.67 -4.80 16.65
CA GLU A 45 -6.67 -5.64 17.86
C GLU A 45 -7.69 -6.80 17.76
N GLU A 46 -8.89 -6.51 17.22
CA GLU A 46 -9.90 -7.52 16.91
C GLU A 46 -9.40 -8.52 15.85
N ALA A 47 -8.76 -8.05 14.78
CA ALA A 47 -8.19 -8.92 13.75
C ALA A 47 -7.16 -9.90 14.33
N TRP A 48 -6.25 -9.43 15.18
CA TRP A 48 -5.28 -10.27 15.89
C TRP A 48 -5.99 -11.30 16.78
N SER A 49 -7.01 -10.89 17.54
CA SER A 49 -7.81 -11.81 18.37
C SER A 49 -8.52 -12.89 17.55
N CYS A 50 -8.84 -12.57 16.29
CA CYS A 50 -9.41 -13.48 15.31
C CYS A 50 -8.36 -14.30 14.56
N GLY A 51 -7.08 -14.27 14.94
CA GLY A 51 -6.02 -15.10 14.34
C GLY A 51 -5.43 -14.57 13.04
N PHE A 52 -5.64 -13.29 12.70
CA PHE A 52 -4.94 -12.64 11.59
C PHE A 52 -3.57 -12.15 12.03
N ASP A 53 -2.52 -12.90 11.69
CA ASP A 53 -1.11 -12.53 11.88
C ASP A 53 -0.70 -12.26 13.35
N PRO A 54 0.58 -12.40 13.71
CA PRO A 54 1.02 -12.07 15.05
C PRO A 54 1.00 -10.56 15.28
N GLU A 55 0.67 -10.16 16.51
CA GLU A 55 0.81 -8.78 16.98
C GLU A 55 2.28 -8.33 16.88
N SER A 56 2.48 -7.09 16.42
CA SER A 56 3.78 -6.46 16.29
C SER A 56 3.85 -5.18 17.13
N THR A 57 5.05 -4.80 17.59
CA THR A 57 5.24 -3.59 18.41
C THR A 57 4.91 -2.32 17.63
N TRP A 58 5.22 -2.28 16.34
CA TRP A 58 4.97 -1.15 15.44
C TRP A 58 4.19 -1.62 14.22
N ILE A 59 3.10 -0.91 13.90
CA ILE A 59 2.24 -1.20 12.75
C ILE A 59 3.05 -0.99 11.46
N GLY A 60 3.15 -2.05 10.65
CA GLY A 60 3.76 -2.06 9.33
C GLY A 60 2.84 -2.64 8.26
N ALA A 61 3.42 -3.06 7.14
CA ALA A 61 2.66 -3.57 6.00
C ALA A 61 1.87 -4.86 6.32
N ILE A 62 2.39 -5.70 7.21
CA ILE A 62 1.73 -6.94 7.66
C ILE A 62 0.45 -6.60 8.44
N ASP A 63 0.51 -5.65 9.37
CA ASP A 63 -0.65 -5.24 10.18
C ASP A 63 -1.72 -4.55 9.32
N ALA A 64 -1.30 -3.72 8.37
CA ALA A 64 -2.22 -3.13 7.39
C ALA A 64 -2.87 -4.23 6.52
N ALA A 65 -2.13 -5.26 6.11
CA ALA A 65 -2.66 -6.40 5.36
C ALA A 65 -3.62 -7.26 6.21
N ALA A 66 -3.32 -7.47 7.50
CA ALA A 66 -4.19 -8.17 8.44
C ALA A 66 -5.54 -7.45 8.57
N LEU A 67 -5.52 -6.13 8.76
CA LEU A 67 -6.72 -5.31 8.87
C LEU A 67 -7.58 -5.34 7.60
N LEU A 68 -6.95 -5.18 6.42
CA LEU A 68 -7.67 -5.22 5.15
C LEU A 68 -8.36 -6.58 4.94
N ARG A 69 -7.65 -7.68 5.21
CA ARG A 69 -8.22 -9.04 5.07
C ARG A 69 -9.29 -9.34 6.11
N PHE A 70 -9.14 -8.84 7.33
CA PHE A 70 -10.18 -8.91 8.36
C PHE A 70 -11.46 -8.20 7.90
N TRP A 71 -11.32 -7.05 7.24
CA TRP A 71 -12.43 -6.34 6.59
C TRP A 71 -12.90 -6.92 5.26
N GLY A 72 -12.36 -8.06 4.83
CA GLY A 72 -12.79 -8.76 3.62
C GLY A 72 -12.18 -8.21 2.33
N ILE A 73 -11.07 -7.49 2.39
CA ILE A 73 -10.36 -6.98 1.21
C ILE A 73 -9.16 -7.89 0.93
N GLU A 74 -9.06 -8.41 -0.30
CA GLU A 74 -7.91 -9.23 -0.69
C GLU A 74 -6.65 -8.39 -0.81
N ALA A 75 -5.81 -8.45 0.22
CA ALA A 75 -4.55 -7.73 0.29
C ALA A 75 -3.35 -8.69 0.25
N ARG A 76 -2.31 -8.32 -0.50
CA ARG A 76 -1.10 -9.11 -0.70
C ARG A 76 0.15 -8.25 -0.53
N LEU A 77 1.27 -8.90 -0.25
CA LEU A 77 2.57 -8.25 -0.10
C LEU A 77 3.54 -8.61 -1.22
N VAL A 78 4.42 -7.66 -1.52
CA VAL A 78 5.63 -7.87 -2.29
C VAL A 78 6.81 -7.36 -1.48
N ASP A 79 7.76 -8.24 -1.20
CA ASP A 79 8.99 -7.92 -0.49
C ASP A 79 10.12 -7.66 -1.50
N SER A 80 10.94 -6.64 -1.25
CA SER A 80 12.18 -6.42 -2.01
C SER A 80 13.14 -7.60 -1.89
N ASP A 81 14.07 -7.73 -2.84
CA ASP A 81 15.07 -8.81 -2.82
C ASP A 81 15.86 -8.81 -1.49
N PRO A 82 15.80 -9.90 -0.69
CA PRO A 82 16.53 -9.98 0.57
C PRO A 82 18.05 -9.84 0.40
N ARG A 83 18.61 -10.13 -0.78
CA ARG A 83 20.05 -9.92 -1.05
C ARG A 83 20.44 -8.45 -1.07
N GLN A 84 19.52 -7.56 -1.46
CA GLN A 84 19.74 -6.11 -1.40
C GLN A 84 19.73 -5.59 0.03
N SER A 85 18.99 -6.25 0.94
CA SER A 85 19.02 -5.90 2.37
C SER A 85 20.38 -6.12 3.03
N ALA A 86 21.16 -7.08 2.53
CA ALA A 86 22.53 -7.33 3.01
C ALA A 86 23.52 -6.23 2.61
N GLN A 87 23.23 -5.45 1.57
CA GLN A 87 24.08 -4.37 1.05
C GLN A 87 23.95 -3.05 1.85
N ARG A 88 23.13 -3.03 2.91
CA ARG A 88 22.88 -1.93 3.86
C ARG A 88 22.21 -0.69 3.27
N CYS A 89 22.42 -0.32 2.00
CA CYS A 89 21.72 0.73 1.25
C CYS A 89 22.02 0.55 -0.26
N GLY A 90 21.05 0.82 -1.13
CA GLY A 90 21.24 0.76 -2.59
C GLY A 90 19.92 0.95 -3.33
N PRO A 91 19.94 1.33 -4.62
CA PRO A 91 18.72 1.48 -5.41
C PRO A 91 17.99 0.14 -5.54
N HIS A 92 16.66 0.16 -5.51
CA HIS A 92 15.80 -1.02 -5.67
C HIS A 92 15.11 -1.06 -7.06
N PRO A 93 15.81 -1.44 -8.13
CA PRO A 93 15.25 -1.43 -9.48
C PRO A 93 14.09 -2.41 -9.64
N ALA A 94 14.15 -3.56 -8.96
CA ALA A 94 13.08 -4.56 -9.00
C ALA A 94 11.77 -4.02 -8.39
N ILE A 95 11.85 -3.26 -7.29
CA ILE A 95 10.67 -2.63 -6.68
C ILE A 95 10.10 -1.57 -7.61
N LEU A 96 10.96 -0.71 -8.18
CA LEU A 96 10.52 0.33 -9.11
C LEU A 96 9.81 -0.28 -10.34
N ALA A 97 10.41 -1.32 -10.94
CA ALA A 97 9.86 -2.04 -12.07
C ALA A 97 8.53 -2.72 -11.71
N TRP A 98 8.43 -3.36 -10.54
CA TRP A 98 7.19 -3.99 -10.10
C TRP A 98 6.05 -2.97 -9.92
N ILE A 99 6.35 -1.81 -9.34
CA ILE A 99 5.37 -0.73 -9.16
C ILE A 99 4.95 -0.13 -10.52
N TRP A 100 5.89 0.08 -11.43
CA TRP A 100 5.60 0.50 -12.80
C TRP A 100 4.62 -0.47 -13.47
N ASP A 101 4.97 -1.75 -13.48
CA ASP A 101 4.15 -2.83 -14.05
C ASP A 101 2.74 -2.87 -13.44
N TYR A 102 2.62 -2.62 -12.12
CA TYR A 102 1.34 -2.61 -11.43
C TYR A 102 0.37 -1.57 -12.01
N PHE A 103 0.85 -0.33 -12.20
CA PHE A 103 0.05 0.76 -12.75
C PHE A 103 -0.13 0.66 -14.26
N GLU A 104 0.91 0.26 -14.99
CA GLU A 104 0.89 0.11 -16.44
C GLU A 104 -0.15 -0.93 -16.86
N LYS A 105 -0.11 -2.14 -16.27
CA LYS A 105 -1.02 -3.24 -16.62
C LYS A 105 -2.48 -2.95 -16.26
N ARG A 106 -2.75 -2.00 -15.36
CA ARG A 106 -4.09 -1.62 -14.91
C ARG A 106 -4.59 -0.31 -15.54
N CYS A 107 -3.81 0.31 -16.43
CA CYS A 107 -4.20 1.55 -17.10
C CYS A 107 -5.23 1.31 -18.22
N VAL A 108 -6.40 1.94 -18.13
CA VAL A 108 -7.55 1.66 -19.02
C VAL A 108 -7.54 2.46 -20.35
N ARG A 109 -6.62 3.42 -20.51
CA ARG A 109 -6.42 4.13 -21.78
C ARG A 109 -5.49 3.34 -22.71
N ALA A 110 -5.99 2.24 -23.24
CA ALA A 110 -5.73 1.92 -24.65
C ALA A 110 -6.59 2.91 -25.46
N SER A 111 -6.15 4.13 -25.81
CA SER A 111 -4.91 4.58 -26.43
C SER A 111 -4.50 5.96 -25.89
N GLY A 112 -3.35 6.10 -25.21
CA GLY A 112 -2.81 7.41 -24.83
C GLY A 112 -2.22 7.62 -23.41
N CYS A 113 -2.05 6.57 -22.59
CA CYS A 113 -1.00 6.57 -21.53
C CYS A 113 0.35 6.90 -22.19
N VAL A 114 1.34 7.62 -21.62
CA VAL A 114 2.60 7.93 -22.35
C VAL A 114 3.37 6.67 -22.77
N ALA A 115 3.32 5.59 -21.99
CA ALA A 115 3.74 4.24 -22.41
C ALA A 115 2.94 3.68 -23.59
N CYS A 116 1.69 4.13 -23.77
CA CYS A 116 0.73 3.78 -24.82
C CYS A 116 0.40 4.94 -25.79
N ARG A 117 1.22 6.01 -25.85
CA ARG A 117 1.04 7.23 -26.67
C ARG A 117 2.16 7.38 -27.71
N ILE A 118 3.30 6.71 -27.51
CA ILE A 118 4.38 6.65 -28.50
C ILE A 118 3.91 5.97 -29.81
N ASP A 119 2.94 5.04 -29.74
CA ASP A 119 2.34 4.44 -30.95
C ASP A 119 1.26 5.30 -31.64
N ALA A 120 0.84 6.42 -31.05
CA ALA A 120 -0.13 7.35 -31.65
C ALA A 120 0.53 8.48 -32.46
N ALA A 121 1.85 8.44 -32.64
CA ALA A 121 2.59 9.40 -33.44
C ALA A 121 2.53 9.05 -34.94
N THR A 122 1.44 9.43 -35.60
CA THR A 122 1.49 9.88 -37.00
C THR A 122 0.46 11.00 -37.16
N GLU A 123 0.92 12.24 -36.98
CA GLU A 123 0.78 13.37 -37.92
C GLU A 123 1.54 14.59 -37.34
N PRO A 124 2.29 15.39 -38.13
CA PRO A 124 3.29 16.31 -37.60
C PRO A 124 2.81 17.76 -37.44
N ALA A 125 3.60 18.49 -36.64
CA ALA A 125 3.82 19.95 -36.60
C ALA A 125 2.90 20.83 -35.71
N SER A 126 3.45 21.36 -34.61
CA SER A 126 4.04 22.73 -34.60
C SER A 126 4.54 23.16 -33.21
N ARG A 127 5.80 23.59 -33.22
CA ARG A 127 6.50 24.59 -32.38
C ARG A 127 5.82 25.16 -31.13
N GLY A 128 6.49 24.93 -29.99
CA GLY A 128 6.53 25.86 -28.84
C GLY A 128 5.56 25.51 -27.72
N ASP A 129 6.11 24.89 -26.67
CA ASP A 129 5.75 25.02 -25.24
C ASP A 129 5.96 23.66 -24.54
N THR A 130 7.02 23.57 -23.72
CA THR A 130 7.30 22.43 -22.84
C THR A 130 6.33 22.46 -21.67
N GLU A 131 5.12 21.94 -21.88
CA GLU A 131 4.17 21.66 -20.82
C GLU A 131 4.22 20.16 -20.49
N VAL A 132 4.69 19.82 -19.29
CA VAL A 132 4.65 18.47 -18.76
C VAL A 132 3.17 18.12 -18.51
N GLU A 133 2.52 17.50 -19.48
CA GLU A 133 1.16 16.98 -19.34
C GLU A 133 1.12 15.85 -18.32
N ARG A 134 0.91 16.22 -17.04
CA ARG A 134 0.57 15.27 -15.98
C ARG A 134 -0.85 14.78 -16.17
N ALA A 135 -1.02 13.74 -16.97
CA ALA A 135 -2.31 13.08 -17.17
C ALA A 135 -2.65 12.18 -15.97
N THR A 136 -3.14 12.76 -14.86
CA THR A 136 -3.84 11.98 -13.83
C THR A 136 -5.26 11.71 -14.32
N THR A 137 -5.51 10.60 -15.01
CA THR A 137 -6.88 10.18 -15.35
C THR A 137 -7.11 8.75 -14.90
N MET A 138 -7.76 8.63 -13.73
CA MET A 138 -8.04 7.38 -13.01
C MET A 138 -9.43 6.78 -13.34
N THR A 139 -10.02 7.04 -14.52
CA THR A 139 -11.30 6.40 -14.87
C THR A 139 -11.33 5.94 -16.32
N GLY A 140 -11.63 4.65 -16.52
CA GLY A 140 -11.77 4.00 -17.81
C GLY A 140 -13.20 3.51 -18.09
N LYS A 141 -13.48 3.15 -19.36
CA LYS A 141 -14.70 2.44 -19.77
C LYS A 141 -14.72 1.05 -19.11
N GLY A 142 -15.50 0.88 -18.04
CA GLY A 142 -15.47 -0.34 -17.19
C GLY A 142 -15.12 -0.09 -15.72
N ARG A 143 -14.69 1.15 -15.39
CA ARG A 143 -14.90 1.90 -14.13
C ARG A 143 -14.34 1.42 -12.79
N GLU A 144 -13.39 0.48 -12.73
CA GLU A 144 -12.67 0.24 -11.47
C GLU A 144 -11.46 1.20 -11.34
N PRO A 145 -11.36 2.01 -10.26
CA PRO A 145 -10.15 2.79 -10.00
C PRO A 145 -8.97 1.86 -9.67
N ILE A 146 -7.78 2.18 -10.16
CA ILE A 146 -6.55 1.46 -9.77
C ILE A 146 -6.27 1.78 -8.28
N PRO A 147 -6.23 0.79 -7.38
CA PRO A 147 -5.92 1.05 -5.98
C PRO A 147 -4.51 1.64 -5.81
N PRO A 148 -4.30 2.54 -4.84
CA PRO A 148 -2.96 2.98 -4.49
C PRO A 148 -2.18 1.85 -3.80
N LEU A 149 -0.85 1.97 -3.78
CA LEU A 149 0.04 1.02 -3.13
C LEU A 149 0.54 1.60 -1.81
N PHE A 150 0.55 0.78 -0.75
CA PHE A 150 1.18 1.12 0.52
C PHE A 150 2.64 0.64 0.49
N LEU A 151 3.58 1.58 0.50
CA LEU A 151 5.02 1.33 0.43
C LEU A 151 5.62 1.53 1.82
N GLN A 152 6.11 0.44 2.41
CA GLN A 152 6.73 0.40 3.73
C GLN A 152 8.24 0.21 3.62
N TYR A 153 8.98 0.91 4.47
CA TYR A 153 10.37 0.61 4.80
C TYR A 153 10.63 0.90 6.29
N ALA A 154 11.84 0.61 6.78
CA ALA A 154 12.15 0.78 8.19
C ALA A 154 11.90 2.23 8.68
N GLY A 155 10.94 2.37 9.59
CA GLY A 155 10.63 3.65 10.25
C GLY A 155 9.71 4.59 9.48
N HIS A 156 9.25 4.26 8.27
CA HIS A 156 8.32 5.11 7.51
C HIS A 156 7.45 4.35 6.51
N SER A 157 6.29 4.92 6.19
CA SER A 157 5.41 4.42 5.15
C SER A 157 4.90 5.55 4.26
N MET A 158 4.66 5.24 3.00
CA MET A 158 4.16 6.18 2.00
C MET A 158 3.09 5.51 1.14
N THR A 159 2.29 6.33 0.46
CA THR A 159 1.28 5.84 -0.48
C THR A 159 1.69 6.21 -1.91
N VAL A 160 1.93 5.21 -2.75
CA VAL A 160 2.19 5.43 -4.18
C VAL A 160 0.85 5.46 -4.91
N ILE A 161 0.59 6.55 -5.63
CA ILE A 161 -0.68 6.78 -6.34
C ILE A 161 -0.53 6.71 -7.87
N GLY A 162 0.70 6.54 -8.36
CA GLY A 162 1.00 6.37 -9.78
C GLY A 162 2.50 6.32 -10.05
N ALA A 163 2.84 6.18 -11.32
CA ALA A 163 4.20 6.28 -11.83
C ALA A 163 4.19 7.05 -13.15
N GLU A 164 5.22 7.87 -13.39
CA GLU A 164 5.42 8.64 -14.61
C GLU A 164 6.78 8.32 -15.23
N LEU A 165 6.85 8.31 -16.57
CA LEU A 165 8.11 8.23 -17.30
C LEU A 165 8.55 9.64 -17.65
N ASN A 166 9.70 10.07 -17.12
CA ASN A 166 10.35 11.29 -17.53
C ASN A 166 11.11 11.04 -18.84
N THR A 167 10.53 11.46 -19.96
CA THR A 167 11.09 11.19 -21.30
C THR A 167 12.40 11.94 -21.57
N ALA A 168 12.71 13.00 -20.84
CA ALA A 168 13.97 13.74 -21.01
C ALA A 168 15.14 13.04 -20.30
N LEU A 169 14.86 12.36 -19.19
CA LEU A 169 15.85 11.62 -18.41
C LEU A 169 15.82 10.12 -18.67
N GLU A 170 14.80 9.64 -19.39
CA GLU A 170 14.50 8.22 -19.58
C GLU A 170 14.36 7.47 -18.24
N GLU A 171 13.83 8.14 -17.21
CA GLU A 171 13.69 7.62 -15.86
C GLU A 171 12.22 7.50 -15.42
N VAL A 172 11.90 6.40 -14.72
CA VAL A 172 10.61 6.25 -14.03
C VAL A 172 10.66 6.99 -12.70
N GLN A 173 9.60 7.75 -12.43
CA GLN A 173 9.36 8.45 -11.17
C GLN A 173 8.02 8.03 -10.57
N LEU A 174 8.03 7.64 -9.30
CA LEU A 174 6.84 7.32 -8.54
C LEU A 174 6.17 8.60 -8.05
N VAL A 175 4.84 8.66 -8.15
CA VAL A 175 4.03 9.75 -7.60
C VAL A 175 3.55 9.34 -6.21
N ILE A 176 4.00 10.05 -5.18
CA ILE A 176 3.88 9.64 -3.78
C ILE A 176 3.13 10.68 -2.95
N LEU A 177 2.23 10.17 -2.10
CA LEU A 177 1.71 10.86 -0.93
C LEU A 177 2.47 10.41 0.32
N ASP A 178 3.15 11.35 0.95
CA ASP A 178 3.88 11.12 2.20
C ASP A 178 3.13 11.76 3.38
N PRO A 179 2.72 10.99 4.40
CA PRO A 179 1.97 11.53 5.55
C PRO A 179 2.77 12.55 6.37
N ASN A 180 4.10 12.58 6.26
CA ASN A 180 4.94 13.59 6.92
C ASN A 180 4.95 14.94 6.19
N ARG A 181 4.43 15.00 4.96
CA ARG A 181 4.33 16.27 4.21
C ARG A 181 3.13 17.07 4.70
N ARG A 182 3.40 18.30 5.15
CA ARG A 182 2.36 19.25 5.49
C ARG A 182 1.68 19.76 4.23
N ARG A 183 0.36 19.94 4.32
CA ARG A 183 -0.40 20.66 3.30
C ARG A 183 0.12 22.10 3.22
N HIS A 184 0.35 22.59 2.01
CA HIS A 184 0.72 23.99 1.78
C HIS A 184 -0.47 24.71 1.17
N ALA A 185 -0.94 25.79 1.80
CA ALA A 185 -2.13 26.54 1.38
C ALA A 185 -3.37 25.65 1.11
N GLY A 186 -3.58 24.63 1.96
CA GLY A 186 -4.69 23.68 1.83
C GLY A 186 -4.53 22.62 0.72
N ARG A 187 -3.44 22.65 -0.07
CA ARG A 187 -3.18 21.69 -1.15
C ARG A 187 -2.35 20.51 -0.64
N LEU A 188 -2.64 19.32 -1.18
CA LEU A 188 -1.81 18.13 -1.03
C LEU A 188 -0.49 18.33 -1.79
N HIS A 189 0.61 17.91 -1.19
CA HIS A 189 1.92 17.89 -1.83
C HIS A 189 2.15 16.48 -2.40
N LEU A 190 2.52 16.41 -3.67
CA LEU A 190 2.89 15.18 -4.35
C LEU A 190 4.40 15.15 -4.48
N ASP A 191 5.03 14.13 -3.88
CA ASP A 191 6.46 13.88 -4.03
C ASP A 191 6.68 13.01 -5.26
N LEU A 192 7.73 13.32 -6.01
CA LEU A 192 8.24 12.45 -7.07
C LEU A 192 9.48 11.73 -6.53
N ARG A 193 9.53 10.41 -6.72
CA ARG A 193 10.67 9.57 -6.31
C ARG A 193 11.21 8.76 -7.46
N SER A 194 12.48 8.93 -7.81
CA SER A 194 13.15 8.10 -8.81
C SER A 194 13.74 6.84 -8.18
N LEU A 195 14.38 6.00 -9.00
CA LEU A 195 15.18 4.87 -8.54
C LEU A 195 16.19 5.26 -7.44
N TRP A 196 16.80 6.44 -7.60
CA TRP A 196 17.83 6.94 -6.71
C TRP A 196 17.32 7.37 -5.35
N ASP A 197 16.01 7.59 -5.21
CA ASP A 197 15.41 7.88 -3.91
C ASP A 197 15.04 6.60 -3.13
N LEU A 198 14.97 5.44 -3.81
CA LEU A 198 14.61 4.17 -3.19
C LEU A 198 15.83 3.48 -2.57
N GLN A 199 16.36 4.02 -1.46
CA GLN A 199 17.63 3.57 -0.87
C GLN A 199 17.53 2.73 0.42
N ALA A 200 16.34 2.62 1.03
CA ALA A 200 16.17 1.87 2.26
C ALA A 200 16.66 0.41 2.13
N PRO A 201 17.15 -0.23 3.21
CA PRO A 201 17.65 -1.60 3.13
C PRO A 201 16.61 -2.61 2.61
N GLN A 202 15.34 -2.38 2.94
CA GLN A 202 14.25 -3.26 2.56
C GLN A 202 12.99 -2.44 2.32
N TYR A 203 12.24 -2.83 1.29
CA TYR A 203 10.90 -2.34 1.03
C TYR A 203 9.89 -3.48 1.07
N GLN A 204 8.68 -3.17 1.52
CA GLN A 204 7.50 -4.00 1.35
C GLN A 204 6.42 -3.18 0.67
N VAL A 205 5.79 -3.74 -0.35
CA VAL A 205 4.65 -3.14 -1.04
C VAL A 205 3.41 -3.94 -0.69
N LEU A 206 2.44 -3.29 -0.07
CA LEU A 206 1.10 -3.81 0.14
C LEU A 206 0.19 -3.30 -0.96
N TYR A 207 -0.50 -4.24 -1.62
CA TYR A 207 -1.43 -3.96 -2.71
C TYR A 207 -2.72 -4.76 -2.56
N VAL A 208 -3.80 -4.19 -3.10
CA VAL A 208 -5.07 -4.90 -3.28
C VAL A 208 -4.96 -5.68 -4.59
N ALA A 209 -5.10 -7.00 -4.53
CA ALA A 209 -4.75 -7.89 -5.64
C ALA A 209 -5.70 -7.74 -6.82
N GLU A 210 -6.98 -7.83 -6.50
CA GLU A 210 -8.14 -7.58 -7.33
C GLU A 210 -9.13 -6.81 -6.45
N SER A 211 -10.01 -6.00 -7.00
CA SER A 211 -11.09 -5.37 -6.22
C SER A 211 -12.19 -6.36 -5.79
N ILE A 212 -11.75 -7.54 -5.35
CA ILE A 212 -12.58 -8.59 -4.81
C ILE A 212 -12.79 -8.27 -3.33
N PHE A 213 -14.05 -8.01 -3.00
CA PHE A 213 -14.50 -7.90 -1.63
C PHE A 213 -15.09 -9.25 -1.24
N TRP A 214 -14.42 -9.96 -0.33
CA TRP A 214 -14.94 -11.17 0.27
C TRP A 214 -16.20 -10.86 1.05
N ASP A 215 -17.30 -11.47 0.65
CA ASP A 215 -18.58 -11.37 1.35
C ASP A 215 -18.58 -12.22 2.63
N GLU A 216 -19.62 -12.12 3.44
CA GLU A 216 -19.73 -12.85 4.73
C GLU A 216 -19.69 -14.37 4.59
N ARG A 217 -19.83 -14.92 3.37
CA ARG A 217 -19.81 -16.37 3.11
C ARG A 217 -18.40 -16.91 2.97
N THR A 218 -17.41 -16.06 2.67
CA THR A 218 -16.01 -16.49 2.59
C THR A 218 -15.50 -16.83 3.99
N PRO A 219 -15.08 -18.08 4.27
CA PRO A 219 -14.66 -18.48 5.61
C PRO A 219 -13.52 -17.60 6.15
N ILE A 220 -13.58 -17.23 7.43
CA ILE A 220 -12.56 -16.38 8.06
C ILE A 220 -11.15 -16.99 7.95
N ALA A 221 -11.04 -18.32 8.03
CA ALA A 221 -9.79 -19.06 7.87
C ALA A 221 -9.11 -18.83 6.50
N TYR A 222 -9.90 -18.65 5.44
CA TYR A 222 -9.35 -18.33 4.12
C TYR A 222 -8.71 -16.93 4.09
N ARG A 223 -9.29 -15.99 4.84
CA ARG A 223 -8.83 -14.58 4.89
C ARG A 223 -7.59 -14.39 5.78
N GLN A 224 -7.40 -15.27 6.76
CA GLN A 224 -6.25 -15.23 7.67
C GLN A 224 -4.91 -15.52 6.98
N THR A 225 -4.92 -16.13 5.80
CA THR A 225 -3.68 -16.46 5.08
C THR A 225 -3.12 -15.23 4.35
N LEU A 226 -1.94 -14.77 4.77
CA LEU A 226 -1.22 -13.69 4.09
C LEU A 226 -0.45 -14.25 2.88
N THR A 227 -0.72 -13.71 1.70
CA THR A 227 0.06 -14.02 0.50
C THR A 227 1.15 -12.96 0.32
N SER A 228 2.41 -13.40 0.28
CA SER A 228 3.56 -12.55 -0.05
C SER A 228 4.40 -13.19 -1.16
N SER A 229 5.00 -12.36 -2.00
CA SER A 229 6.03 -12.75 -2.98
C SER A 229 7.30 -11.95 -2.78
N ARG A 230 8.46 -12.57 -3.02
CA ARG A 230 9.76 -11.88 -2.98
C ARG A 230 10.24 -11.60 -4.39
N LEU A 231 10.74 -10.39 -4.61
CA LEU A 231 11.43 -10.05 -5.84
C LEU A 231 12.83 -10.68 -5.87
N ALA A 232 13.31 -10.97 -7.09
CA ALA A 232 14.61 -11.56 -7.37
C ALA A 232 15.50 -10.61 -8.16
#